data_AF-A0A382MY16-F1
#
_entry.id   AF-A0A382MY16-F1
#
_cell.length_a   1.000
_cell.length_b   1.000
_cell.length_c   1.000
_cell.angle_alpha   90.00
_cell.angle_beta   90.00
_cell.angle_gamma   90.00
#
_symmetry.space_group_name_H-M   'P 1'
#
loop_
_entity.id
_entity.type
_entity.pdbx_description
1 polymer ?
#
loop_
_entity_poly.entity_id
_entity_poly.type
_entity_poly.pdbx_seq_one_letter_code
_entity_poly.pdbx_strand_id
1 'polypeptide(L)' 'VPFAGWEMPIQYSSILSECKAVRNQSGIFDVSHMGRFYISGNDASLGLDKILSVNPFMIEEGQG' A
#
# COMPACT_ATOMS: atom_id res chain seq x y z
N VAL A 1 12.72 -1.53 -16.00
CA VAL A 1 11.78 -2.52 -16.57
C VAL A 1 10.38 -2.04 -16.22
N PRO A 2 9.43 -2.01 -17.16
CA PRO A 2 8.08 -1.57 -16.85
C PRO A 2 7.42 -2.52 -15.85
N PHE A 3 6.84 -1.98 -14.78
CA PHE A 3 6.04 -2.70 -13.80
C PHE A 3 4.66 -2.04 -13.71
N ALA A 4 3.60 -2.79 -14.02
CA ALA A 4 2.22 -2.28 -14.06
C ALA A 4 2.05 -1.00 -14.93
N GLY A 5 2.86 -0.86 -15.99
CA GLY A 5 2.84 0.32 -16.86
C GLY A 5 3.68 1.51 -16.37
N TRP A 6 4.31 1.42 -15.21
CA TRP A 6 5.20 2.44 -14.64
C TRP A 6 6.66 2.08 -14.85
N GLU A 7 7.50 3.09 -15.07
CA GLU A 7 8.95 2.90 -15.05
C GLU A 7 9.43 2.88 -13.59
N MET A 8 9.57 1.66 -13.06
CA MET A 8 9.98 1.42 -11.68
C MET A 8 11.32 0.68 -11.65
N PRO A 9 12.24 1.05 -10.74
CA PRO A 9 13.42 0.24 -10.47
C PRO A 9 13.00 -1.04 -9.74
N ILE A 10 13.24 -2.20 -10.35
CA ILE A 10 12.99 -3.52 -9.71
C ILE A 10 13.97 -3.76 -8.55
N GLN A 11 15.18 -3.20 -8.67
CA GLN A 11 16.24 -3.21 -7.67
C GLN A 11 17.18 -2.03 -7.94
N TYR A 12 17.90 -1.57 -6.92
CA TYR A 12 18.94 -0.54 -7.04
C TYR A 12 20.35 -1.14 -6.97
N SER A 13 20.56 -2.13 -6.11
CA SER A 13 21.82 -2.84 -5.87
C SER A 13 21.70 -4.31 -6.25
N SER A 14 21.03 -5.11 -5.43
CA SER A 14 20.60 -6.48 -5.72
C SER A 14 19.40 -6.83 -4.85
N ILE A 15 18.52 -7.69 -5.34
CA ILE A 15 17.36 -8.17 -4.56
C ILE A 15 17.79 -8.73 -3.20
N LEU A 16 18.87 -9.54 -3.17
CA LEU A 16 19.30 -10.17 -1.91
C LEU A 16 19.87 -9.15 -0.91
N SER A 17 20.62 -8.15 -1.36
CA SER A 17 21.15 -7.10 -0.49
C SER A 17 20.04 -6.21 0.05
N GLU A 18 19.07 -5.82 -0.78
CA GLU A 18 17.93 -4.98 -0.38
C GLU A 18 17.01 -5.71 0.60
N CYS A 19 16.68 -6.99 0.34
CA CYS A 19 15.95 -7.83 1.29
C CYS A 19 16.70 -7.96 2.63
N LYS A 20 18.03 -8.15 2.60
CA LYS A 20 18.85 -8.20 3.83
C LYS A 20 18.88 -6.87 4.57
N ALA A 21 18.92 -5.74 3.87
CA ALA A 21 18.90 -4.41 4.47
C ALA A 21 17.60 -4.18 5.26
N VAL A 22 16.45 -4.51 4.68
CA VAL A 22 15.14 -4.39 5.34
C VAL A 22 15.01 -5.33 6.54
N ARG A 23 15.54 -6.56 6.42
CA ARG A 23 15.47 -7.56 7.49
C ARG A 23 16.37 -7.27 8.68
N ASN A 24 17.54 -6.68 8.45
CA ASN A 24 18.55 -6.51 9.49
C ASN A 24 18.71 -5.05 9.93
N GLN A 25 18.17 -4.08 9.20
CA GLN A 25 18.30 -2.63 9.45
C GLN A 25 17.04 -1.88 8.98
N SER A 26 17.14 -1.08 7.91
CA SER A 26 16.05 -0.29 7.34
C SER A 26 16.14 -0.27 5.80
N GLY A 27 15.03 0.04 5.14
CA GLY A 27 14.97 0.23 3.70
C GLY A 27 13.93 1.28 3.33
N ILE A 28 14.18 1.99 2.23
CA ILE A 28 13.26 2.99 1.67
C ILE A 28 12.62 2.41 0.40
N PHE A 29 11.31 2.56 0.27
CA PHE A 29 10.54 2.07 -0.87
C PHE A 29 9.81 3.23 -1.52
N ASP A 30 9.99 3.39 -2.83
CA ASP A 30 9.12 4.26 -3.62
C ASP A 30 7.87 3.46 -4.04
N VAL A 31 6.76 3.72 -3.35
CA VAL A 31 5.44 3.12 -3.61
C VAL A 31 4.47 4.16 -4.19
N SER A 32 5.00 5.21 -4.82
CA SER A 32 4.19 6.32 -5.34
C SER A 32 3.28 5.93 -6.50
N HIS A 33 3.53 4.79 -7.16
CA HIS A 33 2.67 4.23 -8.20
C HIS A 33 1.34 3.64 -7.66
N MET A 34 1.20 3.48 -6.33
CA MET A 34 -0.02 2.94 -5.73
C MET A 34 -1.16 3.96 -5.80
N GLY A 35 -2.34 3.49 -6.25
CA GLY A 35 -3.56 4.29 -6.22
C GLY A 35 -3.97 4.62 -4.78
N ARG A 36 -4.30 5.89 -4.52
CA ARG A 36 -4.81 6.35 -3.22
C ARG A 36 -6.15 7.06 -3.44
N PHE A 37 -7.15 6.68 -2.66
CA PHE A 37 -8.49 7.26 -2.72
C PHE A 37 -8.85 7.85 -1.37
N TYR A 38 -9.38 9.07 -1.38
CA TYR A 38 -10.00 9.68 -0.21
C TYR A 38 -11.51 9.48 -0.30
N ILE A 39 -12.07 8.77 0.67
CA ILE A 39 -13.50 8.46 0.75
C ILE A 39 -14.03 9.13 2.02
N SER A 40 -15.07 9.95 1.88
CA SER A 40 -15.64 10.72 2.98
C SER A 40 -17.16 10.89 2.80
N GLY A 41 -17.85 11.24 3.89
CA GLY A 41 -19.31 11.40 3.93
C GLY A 41 -19.97 10.42 4.92
N ASN A 42 -21.21 10.72 5.29
CA ASN A 42 -21.93 9.99 6.34
C ASN A 42 -22.10 8.50 6.03
N ASP A 43 -22.21 8.15 4.74
CA ASP A 43 -22.44 6.78 4.28
C ASP A 43 -21.16 6.09 3.76
N ALA A 44 -19.97 6.65 4.01
CA ALA A 44 -18.71 6.10 3.50
C ALA A 44 -18.50 4.65 3.94
N SER A 45 -18.65 4.36 5.24
CA SER A 45 -18.49 3.00 5.77
C SER A 45 -19.56 2.04 5.23
N LEU A 46 -20.80 2.51 5.05
CA LEU A 46 -21.86 1.70 4.44
C LEU A 46 -21.58 1.37 2.96
N GLY A 47 -20.99 2.31 2.22
CA GLY A 47 -20.55 2.07 0.86
C GLY A 47 -19.41 1.05 0.78
N LEU A 48 -18.43 1.17 1.69
CA LEU A 48 -17.30 0.24 1.78
C LEU A 48 -17.74 -1.17 2.18
N ASP A 49 -18.67 -1.29 3.13
CA ASP A 49 -19.20 -2.59 3.61
C ASP A 49 -19.87 -3.40 2.49
N LYS A 50 -20.46 -2.74 1.50
CA LYS A 50 -21.07 -3.40 0.34
C LYS A 50 -20.08 -3.97 -0.67
N ILE A 51 -18.84 -3.45 -0.71
CA ILE A 51 -17.86 -3.73 -1.77
C ILE A 51 -16.68 -4.55 -1.23
N LEU A 52 -16.28 -4.32 0.02
CA LEU A 52 -15.16 -5.00 0.64
C LEU A 52 -15.59 -6.32 1.27
N SER A 53 -14.66 -7.28 1.35
CA SER A 53 -14.85 -8.54 2.06
C SER A 53 -14.60 -8.44 3.57
N VAL A 54 -14.19 -7.27 4.05
CA VAL A 54 -13.90 -6.97 5.45
C VAL A 54 -14.95 -6.01 6.00
N ASN A 55 -15.22 -6.08 7.31
CA ASN A 55 -16.18 -5.20 7.97
C ASN A 55 -15.51 -3.85 8.32
N PRO A 56 -15.83 -2.74 7.62
CA PRO A 56 -15.21 -1.44 7.88
C PRO A 56 -15.67 -0.80 9.19
N PHE A 57 -16.77 -1.28 9.79
CA PHE A 57 -17.25 -0.78 11.10
C PHE A 57 -16.37 -1.25 12.28
N MET A 58 -15.44 -2.18 12.04
CA MET A 58 -14.48 -2.65 13.04
C MET A 58 -13.20 -1.81 13.11
N ILE A 59 -13.04 -0.83 12.19
CA ILE A 59 -11.84 0.00 12.07
C ILE A 59 -12.08 1.33 12.77
N GLU A 60 -11.22 1.67 13.72
CA GLU A 60 -11.23 2.96 14.42
C GLU A 60 -10.23 3.95 13.79
N GLU A 61 -10.29 5.21 14.20
CA GLU A 61 -9.35 6.23 13.73
C GLU A 61 -7.89 5.82 14.01
N GLY A 62 -7.04 5.90 12.98
CA GLY A 62 -5.64 5.48 13.05
C GLY A 62 -5.39 3.99 12.79
N GLN A 63 -6.43 3.20 12.52
CA GLN A 63 -6.33 1.81 12.12
C GLN A 63 -6.49 1.65 10.59
N GLY A 64 -5.97 0.56 10.05
CA GLY A 64 -6.06 0.20 8.63
C GLY A 64 -6.06 -1.31 8.42
#